data_AF-A0A2W6CFN8-F1
#
_entry.id   AF-A0A2W6CFN8-F1
#
_cell.length_a   1.000
_cell.length_b   1.000
_cell.length_c   1.000
_cell.angle_alpha   90.00
_cell.angle_beta   90.00
_cell.angle_gamma   90.00
#
_symmetry.space_group_name_H-M   'P 1'
#
loop_
_entity.id
_entity.type
_entity.pdbx_description
1 polymer ?
#
loop_
_entity_poly.entity_id
_entity_poly.type
_entity_poly.pdbx_seq_one_letter_code
_entity_poly.pdbx_strand_id
1 'polypeptide(L)'
;GTIGNSDHQNVKIGKAGRKRHMGVRPQTRGTAMNPVDHPHGGGEGSTTSGRHPVTPWGVPTLGYRTRAKRKASDRYIVRGRRRGKKR
;
A
#
# COMPACT_ATOMS: atom_id res chain seq x y z
N GLY A 1 9.48 22.95 17.63
CA GLY A 1 8.28 23.53 17.01
C GLY A 1 7.55 22.47 16.21
N THR A 2 6.33 22.75 15.78
CA THR A 2 5.56 21.90 14.85
C THR A 2 5.73 22.39 13.42
N ILE A 3 5.50 21.51 12.46
CA ILE A 3 5.38 21.89 11.06
C ILE A 3 3.99 22.50 10.88
N GLY A 4 3.88 23.63 10.16
CA GLY A 4 2.60 24.26 9.84
C GLY A 4 1.73 23.42 8.88
N ASN A 5 0.51 23.89 8.57
CA ASN A 5 -0.44 23.22 7.68
C ASN A 5 -0.94 21.84 8.19
N SER A 6 -1.31 21.78 9.47
CA SER A 6 -1.85 20.56 10.10
C SER A 6 -3.17 20.07 9.48
N ASP A 7 -3.98 20.98 8.93
CA ASP A 7 -5.28 20.65 8.35
C ASP A 7 -5.21 20.06 6.94
N HIS A 8 -4.02 19.98 6.34
CA HIS A 8 -3.85 19.39 5.01
C HIS A 8 -4.39 17.95 4.92
N GLN A 9 -4.34 17.20 6.02
CA GLN A 9 -4.88 15.82 6.09
C GLN A 9 -6.41 15.75 5.92
N ASN A 10 -7.14 16.83 6.21
CA ASN A 10 -8.60 16.88 6.17
C ASN A 10 -9.15 17.23 4.77
N VAL A 11 -8.27 17.53 3.81
CA VAL A 11 -8.65 17.99 2.46
C VAL A 11 -9.31 16.87 1.66
N LYS A 12 -10.55 17.09 1.22
CA LYS A 12 -11.25 16.22 0.26
C LYS A 12 -10.93 16.64 -1.18
N ILE A 13 -10.44 15.71 -2.00
CA ILE A 13 -10.06 15.99 -3.41
C ILE A 13 -11.30 16.22 -4.29
N GLY A 14 -12.41 15.51 -4.04
CA GLY A 14 -13.71 15.70 -4.69
C GLY A 14 -13.83 15.04 -6.08
N LYS A 15 -12.93 15.35 -7.02
CA LYS A 15 -13.01 14.85 -8.41
C LYS A 15 -11.72 14.20 -8.90
N ALA A 16 -11.85 13.27 -9.86
CA ALA A 16 -10.71 12.59 -10.47
C ALA A 16 -9.71 13.55 -11.14
N GLY A 17 -10.21 14.60 -11.81
CA GLY A 17 -9.36 15.60 -12.49
C GLY A 17 -8.42 16.34 -11.53
N ARG A 18 -8.85 16.64 -10.29
CA ARG A 18 -7.98 17.28 -9.30
C ARG A 18 -6.82 16.35 -8.91
N LYS A 19 -7.08 15.05 -8.76
CA LYS A 19 -6.03 14.03 -8.52
C LYS A 19 -5.03 13.95 -9.68
N ARG A 20 -5.50 14.14 -10.92
CA ARG A 20 -4.64 14.23 -12.11
C ARG A 20 -3.76 15.48 -12.10
N HIS A 21 -4.28 16.64 -11.69
CA HIS A 21 -3.48 17.87 -11.56
C HIS A 21 -2.41 17.75 -10.47
N MET A 22 -2.61 16.86 -9.48
CA MET A 22 -1.59 16.51 -8.47
C MET A 22 -0.56 15.48 -8.98
N GLY A 23 -0.58 15.11 -10.26
CA GLY A 23 0.37 14.17 -10.86
C GLY A 23 0.04 12.68 -10.66
N VAL A 24 -1.09 12.34 -10.03
CA VAL A 24 -1.43 10.94 -9.73
C VAL A 24 -2.29 10.34 -10.84
N ARG A 25 -1.74 9.33 -11.54
CA ARG A 25 -2.41 8.57 -12.60
C ARG A 25 -3.37 7.51 -12.01
N PRO A 26 -4.42 7.09 -12.75
CA PRO A 26 -5.28 5.98 -12.33
C PRO A 26 -4.45 4.69 -12.18
N GLN A 27 -4.84 3.85 -11.22
CA GLN A 27 -4.21 2.56 -10.92
C GLN A 27 -5.28 1.47 -10.98
N THR A 28 -4.99 0.38 -11.69
CA THR A 28 -5.90 -0.76 -11.83
C THR A 28 -5.72 -1.74 -10.67
N ARG A 29 -6.81 -2.35 -10.19
CA ARG A 29 -6.76 -3.37 -9.14
C ARG A 29 -6.23 -4.69 -9.70
N GLY A 30 -5.41 -5.42 -8.94
CA GLY A 30 -4.87 -6.71 -9.36
C GLY A 30 -5.91 -7.79 -9.67
N THR A 31 -7.08 -7.75 -9.02
CA THR A 31 -8.19 -8.68 -9.29
C THR A 31 -8.89 -8.42 -10.63
N ALA A 32 -8.72 -7.22 -11.21
CA ALA A 32 -9.28 -6.87 -12.51
C ALA A 32 -8.30 -7.17 -13.66
N MET A 33 -7.13 -7.75 -13.36
CA MET A 33 -6.09 -8.08 -14.34
C MET A 33 -6.17 -9.57 -14.72
N ASN A 34 -5.44 -9.98 -15.75
CA ASN A 34 -5.33 -11.39 -16.13
C ASN A 34 -4.36 -12.13 -15.17
N PRO A 35 -4.42 -13.47 -15.09
CA PRO A 35 -3.49 -14.27 -14.29
C PRO A 35 -2.01 -14.05 -14.60
N VAL A 36 -1.69 -13.69 -15.85
CA VAL A 36 -0.31 -13.40 -16.30
C VAL A 36 0.20 -12.05 -15.75
N ASP A 37 -0.69 -11.08 -15.57
CA ASP A 37 -0.34 -9.71 -15.21
C ASP A 37 -0.25 -9.52 -13.70
N HIS A 38 -1.13 -10.20 -12.95
CA HIS A 38 -1.14 -10.11 -11.51
C HIS A 38 -1.44 -11.46 -10.87
N PRO A 39 -0.75 -11.80 -9.78
CA PRO A 39 -1.09 -12.88 -8.85
C PRO A 39 -2.55 -13.04 -8.41
N HIS A 40 -3.38 -11.99 -8.55
CA HIS A 40 -4.77 -11.97 -8.10
C HIS A 40 -5.74 -11.99 -9.29
N GLY A 41 -5.19 -12.01 -10.51
CA GLY A 41 -5.96 -11.90 -11.73
C GLY A 41 -6.62 -13.21 -12.14
N GLY A 42 -7.64 -13.10 -12.97
CA GLY A 42 -8.44 -14.22 -13.48
C GLY A 42 -9.60 -14.67 -12.58
N GLY A 43 -10.15 -15.82 -12.96
CA GLY A 43 -11.45 -16.29 -12.47
C GLY A 43 -12.62 -15.75 -13.32
N GLU A 44 -13.78 -16.37 -13.17
CA GLU A 44 -15.01 -15.93 -13.83
C GLU A 44 -15.70 -14.84 -12.99
N GLY A 45 -16.08 -13.73 -13.63
CA GLY A 45 -16.71 -12.60 -12.96
C GLY A 45 -15.79 -11.87 -11.97
N SER A 46 -16.37 -11.29 -10.92
CA SER A 46 -15.62 -10.58 -9.87
C SER A 46 -15.28 -11.52 -8.72
N THR A 47 -14.02 -11.94 -8.64
CA THR A 47 -13.53 -12.84 -7.59
C THR A 47 -12.75 -12.09 -6.50
N THR A 48 -12.74 -12.67 -5.30
CA THR A 48 -11.70 -12.33 -4.31
C THR A 48 -10.40 -12.98 -4.76
N SER A 49 -9.24 -12.44 -4.37
CA SER A 49 -7.91 -12.85 -4.85
C SER A 49 -7.57 -14.35 -4.80
N GLY A 50 -8.35 -15.21 -4.12
CA GLY A 50 -8.14 -16.67 -4.05
C GLY A 50 -6.89 -17.11 -3.29
N ARG A 51 -6.08 -16.14 -2.82
CA ARG A 51 -4.82 -16.31 -2.10
C ARG A 51 -4.58 -15.15 -1.12
N HIS A 52 -3.61 -15.32 -0.23
CA HIS A 52 -3.10 -14.24 0.60
C HIS A 52 -2.65 -13.03 -0.25
N PRO A 53 -3.01 -11.78 0.12
CA PRO A 53 -2.72 -10.61 -0.71
C PRO A 53 -1.24 -10.33 -0.93
N VAL A 54 -0.86 -10.22 -2.20
CA VAL A 54 0.50 -9.96 -2.67
C VAL A 54 0.58 -8.76 -3.61
N THR A 55 1.80 -8.27 -3.83
CA THR A 55 2.13 -7.31 -4.89
C THR A 55 2.04 -7.97 -6.28
N PRO A 56 2.12 -7.19 -7.38
CA PRO A 56 2.20 -7.74 -8.74
C PRO A 56 3.36 -8.74 -8.92
N TRP A 57 4.43 -8.59 -8.13
CA TRP A 57 5.60 -9.48 -8.14
C TRP A 57 5.55 -10.60 -7.09
N GLY A 58 4.41 -10.81 -6.44
CA GLY A 58 4.23 -11.93 -5.49
C GLY A 58 4.73 -11.68 -4.06
N VAL A 59 5.19 -10.47 -3.72
CA VAL A 59 5.62 -10.14 -2.35
C VAL A 59 4.39 -9.98 -1.45
N PRO A 60 4.31 -10.64 -0.27
CA PRO A 60 3.18 -10.48 0.64
C PRO A 60 3.01 -9.04 1.15
N THR A 61 1.77 -8.55 1.18
CA THR A 61 1.45 -7.15 1.55
C THR A 61 0.94 -6.99 2.98
N LEU A 62 0.22 -7.98 3.51
CA LEU A 62 -0.31 -7.97 4.88
C LEU A 62 0.73 -8.51 5.87
N GLY A 63 1.11 -7.69 6.85
CA GLY A 63 1.96 -8.09 7.98
C GLY A 63 3.45 -8.32 7.67
N TYR A 64 3.82 -8.46 6.39
CA TYR A 64 5.19 -8.73 5.98
C TYR A 64 6.13 -7.55 6.28
N ARG A 65 7.26 -7.83 6.94
CA ARG A 65 8.30 -6.82 7.23
C ARG A 65 9.28 -6.76 6.06
N THR A 66 9.24 -5.66 5.31
CA THR A 66 10.11 -5.42 4.14
C THR A 66 11.52 -4.92 4.50
N ARG A 67 11.76 -4.51 5.75
CA ARG A 67 13.10 -4.09 6.19
C ARG A 67 14.00 -5.31 6.37
N ALA A 68 15.17 -5.29 5.75
CA ALA A 68 16.20 -6.30 5.94
C ALA A 68 16.66 -6.39 7.41
N LYS A 69 16.81 -7.61 7.93
CA LYS A 69 17.12 -7.87 9.36
C LYS A 69 18.51 -7.44 9.82
N ARG A 70 19.45 -7.20 8.89
CA ARG A 70 20.86 -6.91 9.17
C ARG A 70 21.29 -5.54 8.63
N LYS A 71 20.35 -4.60 8.50
CA LYS A 71 20.70 -3.27 7.98
C LYS A 71 21.57 -2.56 9.01
N ALA A 72 22.71 -1.98 8.62
CA ALA A 72 23.67 -1.37 9.56
C ALA A 72 23.04 -0.30 10.47
N SER A 73 22.01 0.40 9.97
CA SER A 73 21.23 1.39 10.71
C SER A 73 20.35 0.81 11.83
N ASP A 74 20.15 -0.50 11.89
CA ASP A 74 19.38 -1.17 12.96
C ASP A 74 20.03 -0.96 14.34
N ARG A 75 21.36 -0.80 14.37
CA ARG A 75 22.12 -0.51 15.60
C ARG A 75 21.71 0.79 16.27
N TYR A 76 21.18 1.76 15.52
CA TYR A 76 20.76 3.05 16.06
C TYR A 76 19.28 3.07 16.50
N ILE A 77 18.55 1.97 16.35
CA ILE A 77 17.12 1.91 16.64
C ILE A 77 16.91 1.23 18.00
N VAL A 78 16.59 2.05 19.01
CA VAL A 78 16.27 1.56 20.37
C VAL A 78 14.91 0.86 20.39
N ARG A 79 13.91 1.36 19.64
CA ARG A 79 12.56 0.80 19.63
C ARG A 79 11.90 0.94 18.26
N GLY A 80 11.29 -0.15 17.78
CA GLY A 80 10.49 -0.15 16.56
C GLY A 80 9.11 0.51 16.71
N ARG A 81 8.51 0.92 15.59
CA ARG A 81 7.14 1.44 15.53
C ARG A 81 6.15 0.37 16.00
N ARG A 82 5.24 0.73 16.91
CA ARG A 82 4.08 -0.12 17.28
C ARG A 82 3.16 -0.23 16.06
N ARG A 83 2.90 -1.45 15.58
CA ARG A 83 2.00 -1.73 14.44
C ARG A 83 0.76 -2.44 14.99
N GLY A 84 -0.42 -1.85 14.81
CA GLY A 84 -1.70 -2.38 15.32
C GLY A 84 -2.26 -1.60 16.52
N LYS A 85 -3.57 -1.68 16.71
CA LYS A 85 -4.28 -1.14 17.87
C LYS A 85 -3.80 -1.94 19.10
N LYS A 86 -3.28 -1.28 20.13
CA LYS A 86 -3.32 -1.86 21.48
C LYS A 86 -4.81 -2.08 21.74
N ARG A 87 -5.27 -3.33 21.71
CA ARG A 87 -6.49 -3.67 22.44
C ARG A 87 -6.20 -3.47 23.91
#